data_AF-A0A5B8IUL6-F1
#
_entry.id   AF-A0A5B8IUL6-F1
#
_cell.length_a   1.000
_cell.length_b   1.000
_cell.length_c   1.000
_cell.angle_alpha   90.00
_cell.angle_beta   90.00
_cell.angle_gamma   90.00
#
_symmetry.space_group_name_H-M   'P 1'
#
loop_
_entity.id
_entity.type
_entity.pdbx_description
1 polymer ?
#
loop_
_entity_poly.entity_id
_entity_poly.type
_entity_poly.pdbx_seq_one_letter_code
_entity_poly.pdbx_strand_id
1 'polypeptide(L)'
;MTPAARRMKRRLERRQRDALRGRLGRQRYDHLINKLAAFMRREWQEDRVPTLLAHEGNLRHSVRSALCLQGWKWESADEIARDLVQAALDRVGAKRPTWLQGQREFEERFINRTRCKICHFQLPEGRRVFCSSECGSVFDARLHRVRYADEGRAYELIARERDAPR
;
A
#
# COMPACT_ATOMS: atom_id res chain seq x y z
N MET A 1 7.44 9.16 26.05
CA MET A 1 6.08 9.75 26.16
C MET A 1 5.18 8.83 26.97
N THR A 2 4.53 9.36 28.00
CA THR A 2 3.54 8.62 28.80
C THR A 2 2.29 8.26 27.97
N PRO A 3 1.52 7.23 28.34
CA PRO A 3 0.25 6.89 27.67
C PRO A 3 -0.74 8.06 27.61
N ALA A 4 -0.79 8.88 28.66
CA ALA A 4 -1.63 10.09 28.71
C ALA A 4 -1.19 11.15 27.67
N ALA A 5 0.12 11.41 27.56
CA ALA A 5 0.65 12.32 26.55
C ALA A 5 0.35 11.86 25.12
N ARG A 6 0.39 10.54 24.86
CA ARG A 6 0.01 9.97 23.54
C ARG A 6 -1.47 10.22 23.22
N ARG A 7 -2.37 10.05 24.20
CA ARG A 7 -3.81 10.33 24.02
C ARG A 7 -4.08 11.81 23.74
N MET A 8 -3.43 12.70 24.48
CA MET A 8 -3.57 14.16 24.30
C MET A 8 -3.08 14.60 22.92
N LYS A 9 -1.92 14.11 22.47
CA LYS A 9 -1.37 14.38 21.13
C LYS A 9 -2.36 13.97 20.03
N ARG A 10 -2.89 12.73 20.08
CA ARG A 10 -3.89 12.24 19.11
C ARG A 10 -5.14 13.11 19.06
N ARG A 11 -5.60 13.64 20.21
CA ARG A 11 -6.76 14.53 20.29
C ARG A 11 -6.50 15.87 19.59
N LEU A 12 -5.31 16.44 19.78
CA LEU A 12 -4.89 17.68 19.12
C LEU A 12 -4.78 17.50 17.61
N GLU A 13 -4.12 16.43 17.15
CA GLU A 13 -4.00 16.08 15.72
C GLU A 13 -5.37 15.88 15.06
N ARG A 14 -6.34 15.31 15.80
CA ARG A 14 -7.72 15.16 15.30
C ARG A 14 -8.40 16.52 15.14
N ARG A 15 -8.30 17.41 16.14
CA ARG A 15 -8.85 18.77 16.06
C ARG A 15 -8.24 19.58 14.92
N GLN A 16 -6.94 19.48 14.71
CA GLN A 16 -6.25 20.13 13.59
C GLN A 16 -6.79 19.63 12.25
N ARG A 17 -6.94 18.31 12.07
CA ARG A 17 -7.55 17.75 10.87
C ARG A 17 -9.00 18.21 10.66
N ASP A 18 -9.80 18.23 11.72
CA ASP A 18 -11.19 18.69 11.64
C ASP A 18 -11.26 20.18 11.27
N ALA A 19 -10.36 21.02 11.78
CA ALA A 19 -10.25 22.42 11.40
C ALA A 19 -9.83 22.60 9.94
N LEU A 20 -8.86 21.81 9.46
CA LEU A 20 -8.44 21.83 8.05
C LEU A 20 -9.59 21.39 7.13
N ARG A 21 -10.36 20.36 7.51
CA ARG A 21 -11.57 19.95 6.78
C ARG A 21 -12.63 21.05 6.80
N GLY A 22 -12.79 21.73 7.92
CA GLY A 22 -13.68 22.89 8.07
C GLY A 22 -13.34 24.01 7.09
N ARG A 23 -12.06 24.27 6.82
CA ARG A 23 -11.62 25.27 5.83
C ARG A 23 -12.08 24.95 4.40
N LEU A 24 -12.25 23.67 4.06
CA LEU A 24 -12.79 23.28 2.75
C LEU A 24 -14.33 23.41 2.69
N GLY A 25 -14.99 23.36 3.84
CA GLY A 25 -16.44 23.21 3.98
C GLY A 25 -16.87 21.75 3.83
N ARG A 26 -17.73 21.27 4.74
CA ARG A 26 -18.17 19.86 4.78
C ARG A 26 -18.80 19.39 3.47
N GLN A 27 -19.71 20.20 2.89
CA GLN A 27 -20.37 19.87 1.62
C GLN A 27 -19.38 19.71 0.47
N ARG A 28 -18.40 20.62 0.34
CA ARG A 28 -17.37 20.54 -0.69
C ARG A 28 -16.48 19.31 -0.48
N TYR A 29 -16.13 19.01 0.77
CA TYR A 29 -15.34 17.84 1.13
C TYR A 29 -16.05 16.53 0.72
N ASP A 30 -17.31 16.37 1.10
CA ASP A 30 -18.11 15.18 0.78
C ASP A 30 -18.33 15.05 -0.74
N HIS A 31 -18.59 16.16 -1.43
CA HIS A 31 -18.73 16.20 -2.89
C HIS A 31 -17.46 15.73 -3.62
N LEU A 32 -16.28 16.18 -3.17
CA LEU A 32 -15.01 15.74 -3.75
C LEU A 32 -14.78 14.25 -3.53
N ILE A 33 -15.07 13.72 -2.34
CA ILE A 33 -14.97 12.28 -2.09
C ILE A 33 -15.89 11.51 -3.05
N ASN A 34 -17.13 11.97 -3.24
CA ASN A 34 -18.08 11.32 -4.15
C ASN A 34 -17.55 11.28 -5.58
N LYS A 35 -17.01 12.41 -6.07
CA LYS A 35 -16.42 12.51 -7.42
C LYS A 35 -15.20 11.60 -7.58
N LEU A 36 -14.29 11.62 -6.62
CA LEU A 36 -13.09 10.77 -6.65
C LEU A 36 -13.46 9.28 -6.63
N ALA A 37 -14.39 8.89 -5.76
CA ALA A 37 -14.87 7.51 -5.66
C ALA A 37 -15.57 7.05 -6.95
N ALA A 38 -16.40 7.89 -7.55
CA ALA A 38 -17.07 7.60 -8.81
C ALA A 38 -16.06 7.41 -9.96
N PHE A 39 -15.05 8.29 -10.03
CA PHE A 39 -13.96 8.17 -11.00
C PHE A 39 -13.20 6.82 -10.83
N MET A 40 -12.70 6.53 -9.62
CA MET A 40 -11.97 5.28 -9.35
C MET A 40 -12.79 4.04 -9.70
N ARG A 41 -14.08 4.03 -9.35
CA ARG A 41 -14.98 2.91 -9.64
C ARG A 41 -15.17 2.71 -11.15
N ARG A 42 -15.37 3.81 -11.89
CA ARG A 42 -15.54 3.76 -13.34
C ARG A 42 -14.30 3.22 -14.04
N GLU A 43 -13.13 3.77 -13.74
CA GLU A 43 -11.88 3.32 -14.40
C GLU A 43 -11.61 1.83 -14.16
N TRP A 44 -11.93 1.33 -12.95
CA TRP A 44 -11.82 -0.09 -12.63
C TRP A 44 -12.88 -0.96 -13.32
N GLN A 45 -14.14 -0.51 -13.37
CA GLN A 45 -15.23 -1.23 -14.05
C GLN A 45 -15.06 -1.30 -15.57
N GLU A 46 -14.40 -0.30 -16.17
CA GLU A 46 -14.06 -0.26 -17.59
C GLU A 46 -12.75 -0.98 -17.91
N ASP A 47 -12.15 -1.69 -16.95
CA ASP A 47 -10.88 -2.43 -17.07
C ASP A 47 -9.70 -1.60 -17.60
N ARG A 48 -9.74 -0.27 -17.39
CA ARG A 48 -8.64 0.64 -17.75
C ARG A 48 -7.48 0.54 -16.78
N VAL A 49 -7.75 0.09 -15.55
CA VAL A 49 -6.77 -0.10 -14.49
C VAL A 49 -6.99 -1.42 -13.75
N PRO A 50 -5.90 -2.09 -13.33
CA PRO A 50 -6.00 -3.42 -12.71
C PRO A 50 -6.56 -3.38 -11.29
N THR A 51 -6.52 -2.23 -10.61
CA THR A 51 -6.98 -2.11 -9.21
C THR A 51 -7.56 -0.73 -8.92
N LEU A 52 -8.43 -0.64 -7.91
CA LEU A 52 -8.96 0.61 -7.38
C LEU A 52 -7.87 1.54 -6.80
N LEU A 53 -6.69 1.00 -6.45
CA LEU A 53 -5.56 1.76 -5.90
C LEU A 53 -4.70 2.41 -6.99
N ALA A 54 -4.89 2.05 -8.27
CA ALA A 54 -4.01 2.48 -9.37
C ALA A 54 -3.89 4.00 -9.51
N HIS A 55 -4.93 4.76 -9.15
CA HIS A 55 -4.95 6.22 -9.26
C HIS A 55 -4.63 6.96 -7.95
N GLU A 56 -4.29 6.27 -6.85
CA GLU A 56 -4.06 6.90 -5.55
C GLU A 56 -3.01 8.02 -5.64
N GLY A 57 -1.85 7.73 -6.21
CA GLY A 57 -0.74 8.67 -6.32
C GLY A 57 -1.10 9.89 -7.18
N ASN A 58 -1.68 9.64 -8.36
CA ASN A 58 -2.06 10.69 -9.30
C ASN A 58 -3.13 11.60 -8.71
N LEU A 59 -4.18 11.04 -8.12
CA LEU A 59 -5.27 11.83 -7.53
C LEU A 59 -4.79 12.64 -6.32
N ARG A 60 -3.94 12.06 -5.45
CA ARG A 60 -3.34 12.80 -4.33
C ARG A 60 -2.50 13.96 -4.83
N HIS A 61 -1.65 13.71 -5.84
CA HIS A 61 -0.84 14.76 -6.45
C HIS A 61 -1.71 15.88 -7.03
N SER A 62 -2.70 15.54 -7.86
CA SER A 62 -3.59 16.53 -8.50
C SER A 62 -4.37 17.37 -7.49
N VAL A 63 -4.94 16.74 -6.46
CA VAL A 63 -5.68 17.46 -5.40
C VAL A 63 -4.75 18.38 -4.63
N ARG A 64 -3.58 17.90 -4.22
CA ARG A 64 -2.59 18.73 -3.50
C ARG A 64 -2.17 19.93 -4.32
N SER A 65 -1.79 19.72 -5.58
CA SER A 65 -1.35 20.79 -6.49
C SER A 65 -2.45 21.84 -6.65
N ALA A 66 -3.71 21.41 -6.82
CA ALA A 66 -4.85 22.32 -6.91
C ALA A 66 -5.07 23.14 -5.62
N LEU A 67 -4.87 22.54 -4.44
CA LEU A 67 -4.98 23.25 -3.16
C LEU A 67 -3.83 24.26 -2.97
N CYS A 68 -2.61 23.89 -3.32
CA CYS A 68 -1.46 24.80 -3.27
C CYS A 68 -1.70 26.03 -4.16
N LEU A 69 -2.23 25.84 -5.38
CA LEU A 69 -2.61 26.94 -6.28
C LEU A 69 -3.74 27.83 -5.70
N GLN A 70 -4.55 27.30 -4.79
CA GLN A 70 -5.57 28.05 -4.04
C GLN A 70 -4.99 28.75 -2.79
N GLY A 71 -3.66 28.79 -2.63
CA GLY A 71 -2.98 29.46 -1.51
C GLY A 71 -2.92 28.63 -0.22
N TRP A 72 -3.11 27.31 -0.29
CA TRP A 72 -2.87 26.45 0.86
C TRP A 72 -1.37 26.25 1.09
N LYS A 73 -0.96 26.17 2.36
CA LYS A 73 0.38 25.70 2.71
C LYS A 73 0.54 24.26 2.27
N TRP A 74 1.75 23.90 1.83
CA TRP A 74 2.03 22.60 1.25
C TRP A 74 1.67 21.44 2.20
N GLU A 75 2.01 21.55 3.47
CA GLU A 75 1.76 20.52 4.48
C GLU A 75 0.25 20.28 4.65
N SER A 76 -0.52 21.37 4.80
CA SER A 76 -1.99 21.29 4.93
C SER A 76 -2.66 20.76 3.67
N ALA A 77 -2.16 21.15 2.49
CA ALA A 77 -2.65 20.67 1.21
C ALA A 77 -2.39 19.16 1.04
N ASP A 78 -1.20 18.68 1.40
CA ASP A 78 -0.85 17.27 1.32
C ASP A 78 -1.66 16.42 2.30
N GLU A 79 -1.85 16.90 3.54
CA GLU A 79 -2.69 16.24 4.53
C GLU A 79 -4.14 16.10 4.07
N ILE A 80 -4.74 17.18 3.55
CA ILE A 80 -6.12 17.14 3.04
C ILE A 80 -6.24 16.27 1.78
N ALA A 81 -5.27 16.34 0.87
CA ALA A 81 -5.26 15.50 -0.33
C ALA A 81 -5.19 14.01 0.04
N ARG A 82 -4.32 13.64 0.97
CA ARG A 82 -4.24 12.27 1.52
C ARG A 82 -5.58 11.85 2.12
N ASP A 83 -6.17 12.69 2.96
CA ASP A 83 -7.43 12.38 3.64
C ASP A 83 -8.61 12.22 2.65
N LEU A 84 -8.72 13.09 1.64
CA LEU A 84 -9.75 13.00 0.59
C LEU A 84 -9.62 11.72 -0.22
N VAL A 85 -8.41 11.39 -0.66
CA VAL A 85 -8.13 10.19 -1.47
C VAL A 85 -8.37 8.94 -0.64
N GLN A 86 -7.91 8.90 0.62
CA GLN A 86 -8.15 7.75 1.50
C GLN A 86 -9.65 7.55 1.76
N ALA A 87 -10.41 8.63 2.03
CA ALA A 87 -11.86 8.52 2.22
C ALA A 87 -12.58 8.06 0.94
N ALA A 88 -12.09 8.43 -0.25
CA ALA A 88 -12.62 7.93 -1.52
C ALA A 88 -12.32 6.44 -1.72
N LEU A 89 -11.09 5.99 -1.40
CA LEU A 89 -10.69 4.58 -1.43
C LEU A 89 -11.53 3.73 -0.47
N ASP A 90 -11.75 4.21 0.75
CA ASP A 90 -12.61 3.54 1.74
C ASP A 90 -14.05 3.42 1.21
N ARG A 91 -14.56 4.47 0.53
CA ARG A 91 -15.89 4.48 -0.07
C ARG A 91 -16.08 3.44 -1.17
N VAL A 92 -15.05 3.22 -1.98
CA VAL A 92 -15.10 2.20 -3.04
C VAL A 92 -14.76 0.81 -2.53
N GLY A 93 -14.45 0.66 -1.24
CA GLY A 93 -14.12 -0.62 -0.62
C GLY A 93 -12.74 -1.14 -1.02
N ALA A 94 -11.82 -0.25 -1.42
CA ALA A 94 -10.47 -0.65 -1.77
C ALA A 94 -9.75 -1.27 -0.56
N LYS A 95 -9.24 -2.49 -0.71
CA LYS A 95 -8.46 -3.17 0.32
C LYS A 95 -6.99 -3.08 -0.04
N ARG A 96 -6.19 -2.53 0.87
CA ARG A 96 -4.73 -2.55 0.70
C ARG A 96 -4.21 -3.97 0.93
N PRO A 97 -3.26 -4.44 0.12
CA PRO A 97 -2.53 -5.65 0.45
C PRO A 97 -1.84 -5.46 1.79
N THR A 98 -1.79 -6.52 2.58
CA THR A 98 -0.90 -6.58 3.74
C THR A 98 0.55 -6.40 3.27
N TRP A 99 1.44 -5.97 4.17
CA TRP A 99 2.86 -5.83 3.82
C TRP A 99 3.43 -7.10 3.17
N LEU A 100 3.06 -8.27 3.70
CA LEU A 100 3.45 -9.57 3.16
C LEU A 100 2.91 -9.79 1.74
N GLN A 101 1.66 -9.41 1.48
CA GLN A 101 1.04 -9.54 0.15
C GLN A 101 1.67 -8.61 -0.89
N GLY A 102 2.19 -7.45 -0.46
CA GLY A 102 2.92 -6.53 -1.32
C GLY A 102 4.38 -6.94 -1.58
N GLN A 103 4.87 -8.03 -0.97
CA GLN A 103 6.20 -8.54 -1.24
C GLN A 103 6.21 -9.34 -2.55
N ARG A 104 7.28 -9.20 -3.32
CA ARG A 104 7.50 -9.95 -4.55
C ARG A 104 7.42 -11.47 -4.32
N GLU A 105 7.88 -11.92 -3.17
CA GLU A 105 7.85 -13.31 -2.73
C GLU A 105 6.44 -13.89 -2.61
N PHE A 106 5.44 -13.05 -2.34
CA PHE A 106 4.03 -13.44 -2.28
C PHE A 106 3.46 -13.64 -3.68
N GLU A 107 3.70 -12.69 -4.59
CA GLU A 107 3.25 -12.78 -5.99
C GLU A 107 3.89 -13.95 -6.74
N GLU A 108 5.17 -14.22 -6.46
CA GLU A 108 5.90 -15.33 -7.09
C GLU A 108 5.35 -16.72 -6.78
N ARG A 109 4.41 -16.85 -5.82
CA ARG A 109 3.68 -18.10 -5.58
C ARG A 109 2.61 -18.39 -6.65
N PHE A 110 2.18 -17.35 -7.37
CA PHE A 110 1.10 -17.43 -8.36
C PHE A 110 1.62 -17.42 -9.80
N ILE A 111 2.91 -17.15 -9.99
CA ILE A 111 3.57 -17.20 -11.29
C ILE A 111 3.93 -18.66 -11.61
N ASN A 112 3.47 -19.16 -12.76
CA ASN A 112 3.90 -20.45 -13.27
C ASN A 112 5.36 -20.38 -13.70
N ARG A 113 6.22 -21.20 -13.11
CA ARG A 113 7.63 -21.29 -13.47
C ARG A 113 7.89 -22.62 -14.19
N THR A 114 8.92 -22.65 -15.02
CA THR A 114 9.46 -23.89 -15.61
C THR A 114 10.52 -24.54 -14.71
N ARG A 115 11.09 -23.78 -13.77
CA ARG A 115 12.14 -24.20 -12.85
C ARG A 115 11.83 -23.84 -11.40
N CYS A 116 12.30 -24.67 -10.49
CA CYS A 116 12.16 -24.50 -9.05
C CYS A 116 12.81 -23.19 -8.60
N LYS A 117 12.13 -22.44 -7.74
CA LYS A 117 12.65 -21.16 -7.22
C LYS A 117 13.87 -21.29 -6.30
N ILE A 118 14.02 -22.42 -5.61
CA ILE A 118 15.11 -22.64 -4.64
C ILE A 118 16.32 -23.31 -5.27
N CYS A 119 16.12 -24.43 -5.97
CA CYS A 119 17.22 -25.24 -6.49
C CYS A 119 17.37 -25.17 -8.02
N HIS A 120 16.51 -24.42 -8.72
CA HIS A 120 16.56 -24.19 -10.17
C HIS A 120 16.43 -25.44 -11.08
N PHE A 121 16.13 -26.62 -10.52
CA PHE A 121 15.75 -27.81 -11.27
C PHE A 121 14.43 -27.63 -12.01
N GLN A 122 14.25 -28.39 -13.09
CA GLN A 122 13.00 -28.39 -13.86
C GLN A 122 11.82 -28.81 -12.97
N LEU A 123 10.71 -28.10 -13.09
CA LEU A 123 9.52 -28.40 -12.30
C LEU A 123 8.81 -29.65 -12.87
N PRO A 124 8.44 -30.62 -12.02
CA PRO A 124 7.56 -31.71 -12.42
C PRO A 124 6.20 -31.19 -12.89
N GLU A 125 5.52 -31.95 -13.73
CA GLU A 125 4.15 -31.64 -14.15
C GLU A 125 3.22 -31.46 -12.95
N GLY A 126 2.33 -30.47 -13.03
CA GLY A 126 1.40 -30.11 -11.96
C GLY A 126 2.00 -29.25 -10.83
N ARG A 127 3.31 -28.98 -10.83
CA ARG A 127 3.96 -28.07 -9.85
C ARG A 127 4.24 -26.70 -10.46
N ARG A 128 3.89 -25.64 -9.73
CA ARG A 128 3.98 -24.25 -10.23
C ARG A 128 5.26 -23.50 -9.83
N VAL A 129 5.83 -23.80 -8.65
CA VAL A 129 6.87 -22.94 -8.02
C VAL A 129 8.04 -23.71 -7.43
N PHE A 130 7.79 -24.86 -6.78
CA PHE A 130 8.81 -25.66 -6.11
C PHE A 130 8.80 -27.11 -6.59
N CYS A 131 9.98 -27.71 -6.81
CA CYS A 131 10.08 -29.09 -7.29
C CYS A 131 9.69 -30.12 -6.22
N SER A 132 9.93 -29.80 -4.94
CA SER A 132 9.62 -30.67 -3.80
C SER A 132 8.99 -29.89 -2.64
N SER A 133 8.42 -30.62 -1.67
CA SER A 133 7.95 -30.03 -0.42
C SER A 133 9.11 -29.47 0.41
N GLU A 134 10.32 -30.06 0.36
CA GLU A 134 11.47 -29.51 1.09
C GLU A 134 11.87 -28.13 0.55
N CYS A 135 11.89 -27.95 -0.77
CA CYS A 135 12.14 -26.64 -1.37
C CYS A 135 11.07 -25.62 -0.94
N GLY A 136 9.81 -26.05 -0.82
CA GLY A 136 8.74 -25.23 -0.26
C GLY A 136 9.01 -24.83 1.20
N SER A 137 9.36 -25.79 2.05
CA SER A 137 9.67 -25.56 3.47
C SER A 137 10.88 -24.65 3.68
N VAL A 138 11.94 -24.81 2.88
CA VAL A 138 13.12 -23.92 2.91
C VAL A 138 12.73 -22.49 2.55
N PHE A 139 11.88 -22.34 1.52
CA PHE A 139 11.36 -21.03 1.13
C PHE A 139 10.50 -20.41 2.24
N ASP A 140 9.60 -21.19 2.84
CA ASP A 140 8.74 -20.72 3.94
C ASP A 140 9.55 -20.33 5.18
N ALA A 141 10.59 -21.10 5.53
CA ALA A 141 11.50 -20.77 6.62
C ALA A 141 12.29 -19.49 6.36
N ARG A 142 12.70 -19.24 5.11
CA ARG A 142 13.32 -17.98 4.67
C ARG A 142 12.34 -16.81 4.81
N LEU A 143 11.12 -16.95 4.30
CA LEU A 143 10.08 -15.92 4.40
C LEU A 143 9.69 -15.63 5.86
N HIS A 144 9.63 -16.66 6.70
CA HIS A 144 9.39 -16.52 8.14
C HIS A 144 10.50 -15.69 8.81
N ARG A 145 11.77 -15.95 8.49
CA ARG A 145 12.89 -15.17 9.02
C ARG A 145 12.80 -13.69 8.64
N VAL A 146 12.42 -13.37 7.40
CA VAL A 146 12.20 -11.98 6.97
C VAL A 146 11.01 -11.36 7.71
N ARG A 147 9.90 -12.09 7.85
CA ARG A 147 8.66 -11.60 8.48
C ARG A 147 8.83 -11.21 9.96
N TYR A 148 9.65 -11.95 10.70
CA TYR A 148 9.83 -11.76 12.15
C TYR A 148 11.19 -11.15 12.51
N ALA A 149 11.98 -10.73 11.52
CA ALA A 149 13.15 -9.94 11.80
C ALA A 149 12.72 -8.54 12.29
N ASP A 150 13.39 -8.05 13.33
CA ASP A 150 13.27 -6.66 13.78
C ASP A 150 13.58 -5.70 12.60
N GLU A 151 12.98 -4.51 12.56
CA GLU A 151 12.99 -3.63 11.37
C GLU A 151 14.42 -3.40 10.80
N GLY A 152 15.42 -3.25 11.68
CA GLY A 152 16.83 -3.13 11.28
C GLY A 152 17.43 -4.41 10.69
N ARG A 153 17.06 -5.56 11.24
CA ARG A 153 17.56 -6.88 10.82
C ARG A 153 16.86 -7.39 9.56
N ALA A 154 15.60 -6.98 9.33
CA ALA A 154 14.87 -7.27 8.11
C ALA A 154 15.53 -6.61 6.89
N TYR A 155 15.97 -5.36 7.03
CA TYR A 155 16.71 -4.64 5.98
C TYR A 155 18.03 -5.33 5.61
N GLU A 156 18.81 -5.76 6.60
CA GLU A 156 20.08 -6.47 6.37
C GLU A 156 19.90 -7.81 5.66
N LEU A 157 18.84 -8.57 6.02
CA LEU A 157 18.52 -9.84 5.38
C LEU A 157 18.12 -9.65 3.91
N ILE A 158 17.28 -8.66 3.62
CA ILE A 158 16.84 -8.36 2.25
C ILE A 158 18.02 -7.86 1.39
N ALA A 159 18.89 -6.99 1.94
CA ALA A 159 20.06 -6.48 1.24
C ALA A 159 21.02 -7.62 0.86
N ARG A 160 21.34 -8.52 1.81
CA ARG A 160 22.19 -9.70 1.53
C ARG A 160 21.63 -10.62 0.46
N GLU A 161 20.31 -10.78 0.41
CA GLU A 161 19.67 -11.61 -0.62
C GLU A 161 19.71 -10.99 -2.02
N ARG A 162 19.67 -9.65 -2.11
CA ARG A 162 19.81 -8.94 -3.39
C ARG A 162 21.22 -9.06 -3.96
N ASP A 163 22.21 -9.07 -3.07
CA ASP A 163 23.64 -9.06 -3.42
C ASP A 163 24.24 -10.47 -3.49
N ALA A 164 23.47 -11.52 -3.16
CA ALA A 164 23.88 -12.91 -3.33
C ALA A 164 23.98 -13.26 -4.84
N PRO A 165 25.07 -13.92 -5.28
CA PRO A 165 25.18 -14.39 -6.65
C PRO A 165 24.04 -15.37 -6.96
N ARG A 166 23.34 -15.11 -8.07
CA ARG A 166 22.22 -15.94 -8.56
C ARG A 166 22.70 -17.20 -9.26
#